data_AF-A0AAW5KRI8-F1
#
_entry.id   AF-A0AAW5KRI8-F1
#
_cell.length_a   1.000
_cell.length_b   1.000
_cell.length_c   1.000
_cell.angle_alpha   90.00
_cell.angle_beta   90.00
_cell.angle_gamma   90.00
#
_symmetry.space_group_name_H-M   'P 1'
#
loop_
_entity.id
_entity.type
_entity.pdbx_description
1 polymer ?
#
loop_
_entity_poly.entity_id
_entity_poly.type
_entity_poly.pdbx_seq_one_letter_code
_entity_poly.pdbx_strand_id
1 'polypeptide(L)'
;MKNVGKKIFACCGAFLMVTAMSITVFATTLTGSSLGHKNDKWEYGIHYSLLRFDKEEQYSYFYCKDKKHTATAIQKSSSKKYMSKKTADKGKTAKAETGYHKNFTEWNSYYNHV
;
A
#
# COMPACT_ATOMS: atom_id res chain seq x y z
N MET A 1 -55.26 27.54 0.68
CA MET A 1 -54.95 28.51 -0.42
C MET A 1 -53.79 29.36 0.08
N LYS A 2 -52.58 29.45 -0.49
CA LYS A 2 -52.02 29.15 -1.82
C LYS A 2 -50.56 28.66 -1.65
N ASN A 3 -50.16 27.70 -2.47
CA ASN A 3 -48.78 27.31 -2.77
C ASN A 3 -48.01 28.44 -3.46
N VAL A 4 -46.72 28.67 -3.13
CA VAL A 4 -45.56 28.95 -4.02
C VAL A 4 -44.30 28.95 -3.13
N GLY A 5 -43.14 28.35 -3.39
CA GLY A 5 -42.61 27.56 -4.48
C GLY A 5 -41.14 27.19 -4.17
N LYS A 6 -40.73 26.00 -4.61
CA LYS A 6 -39.35 25.50 -4.65
C LYS A 6 -38.38 26.54 -5.22
N LYS A 7 -37.22 26.73 -4.59
CA LYS A 7 -35.96 27.02 -5.31
C LYS A 7 -34.81 26.23 -4.67
N ILE A 8 -34.54 25.09 -5.30
CA ILE A 8 -33.32 24.32 -5.17
C ILE A 8 -32.24 25.17 -5.85
N PHE A 9 -31.28 25.69 -5.08
CA PHE A 9 -30.08 26.30 -5.66
C PHE A 9 -29.06 25.20 -5.86
N ALA A 10 -29.07 24.62 -7.07
CA ALA A 10 -27.97 23.86 -7.63
C ALA A 10 -27.14 24.81 -8.50
N CYS A 11 -25.88 25.05 -8.11
CA CYS A 11 -24.76 25.55 -8.92
C CYS A 11 -23.64 25.88 -7.92
N CYS A 12 -22.40 25.38 -7.98
CA CYS A 12 -21.67 24.75 -9.06
C CYS A 12 -20.77 23.66 -8.44
N GLY A 13 -20.82 22.46 -9.01
CA GLY A 13 -19.85 21.43 -8.73
C GLY A 13 -18.48 21.84 -9.22
N ALA A 14 -17.62 22.30 -8.32
CA ALA A 14 -16.20 22.06 -8.46
C ALA A 14 -15.95 20.67 -7.89
N PHE A 15 -16.24 19.64 -8.69
CA PHE A 15 -15.55 18.36 -8.53
C PHE A 15 -14.07 18.68 -8.74
N LEU A 16 -13.36 18.92 -7.64
CA LEU A 16 -11.91 18.77 -7.61
C LEU A 16 -11.66 17.33 -8.02
N MET A 17 -11.40 17.13 -9.32
CA MET A 17 -10.72 15.94 -9.80
C MET A 17 -9.34 15.99 -9.15
N VAL A 18 -9.26 15.48 -7.92
CA VAL A 18 -8.02 15.08 -7.27
C VAL A 18 -7.53 13.94 -8.14
N THR A 19 -6.76 14.30 -9.16
CA THR A 19 -5.97 13.36 -9.94
C THR A 19 -5.05 12.72 -8.92
N ALA A 20 -5.42 11.50 -8.51
CA ALA A 20 -4.62 10.68 -7.63
C ALA A 20 -3.29 10.42 -8.32
N MET A 21 -2.31 11.29 -8.09
CA MET A 21 -0.92 11.01 -8.39
C MET A 21 -0.46 10.00 -7.33
N SER A 22 -0.81 8.73 -7.53
CA SER A 22 -0.06 7.64 -6.95
C SER A 22 1.34 7.73 -7.54
N ILE A 23 2.29 8.28 -6.78
CA ILE A 23 3.71 8.17 -7.10
C ILE A 23 4.05 6.70 -6.89
N THR A 24 3.87 5.89 -7.93
CA THR A 24 4.43 4.54 -7.99
C THR A 24 5.94 4.72 -8.10
N VAL A 25 6.63 4.74 -6.97
CA VAL A 25 8.09 4.68 -6.95
C VAL A 25 8.47 3.30 -7.47
N PHE A 26 8.71 3.21 -8.77
CA PHE A 26 9.34 2.05 -9.40
C PHE A 26 10.80 2.04 -8.94
N ALA A 27 11.05 1.50 -7.74
CA ALA A 27 12.38 1.21 -7.27
C ALA A 27 12.97 0.13 -8.20
N THR A 28 13.70 0.59 -9.21
CA THR A 28 14.45 -0.25 -10.12
C THR A 28 15.62 -0.86 -9.35
N THR A 29 15.58 -2.20 -9.29
CA THR A 29 16.70 -3.11 -9.08
C THR A 29 17.47 -3.03 -7.76
N LEU A 30 17.08 -3.90 -6.83
CA LEU A 30 18.05 -4.82 -6.24
C LEU A 30 17.57 -6.24 -6.55
N THR A 31 18.14 -6.85 -7.58
CA THR A 31 18.01 -8.28 -7.88
C THR A 31 18.71 -9.05 -6.76
N GLY A 32 18.04 -9.17 -5.62
CA GLY A 32 18.34 -10.22 -4.66
C GLY A 32 17.97 -11.53 -5.34
N SER A 33 18.97 -12.36 -5.61
CA SER A 33 18.86 -13.62 -6.33
C SER A 33 17.70 -14.49 -5.83
N SER A 34 16.57 -14.46 -6.53
CA SER A 34 15.68 -15.60 -6.66
C SER A 34 15.54 -15.79 -8.18
N LEU A 35 15.88 -16.91 -8.81
CA LEU A 35 15.15 -18.18 -8.74
C LEU A 35 13.62 -18.02 -8.56
N GLY A 36 13.06 -16.87 -8.93
CA GLY A 36 11.63 -16.62 -8.94
C GLY A 36 11.00 -17.43 -10.08
N HIS A 37 9.82 -17.98 -9.83
CA HIS A 37 9.05 -18.57 -10.90
C HIS A 37 8.59 -17.47 -11.86
N LYS A 38 8.34 -17.84 -13.12
CA LYS A 38 7.89 -16.91 -14.17
C LYS A 38 6.62 -16.11 -13.79
N ASN A 39 5.86 -16.56 -12.79
CA ASN A 39 4.60 -15.98 -12.35
C ASN A 39 4.70 -15.20 -11.03
N ASP A 40 5.90 -15.05 -10.46
CA ASP A 40 6.07 -14.35 -9.20
C ASP A 40 5.86 -12.84 -9.41
N LYS A 41 5.06 -12.23 -8.55
CA LYS A 41 4.80 -10.79 -8.56
C LYS A 41 5.01 -10.23 -7.17
N TRP A 42 5.92 -9.28 -7.07
CA TRP A 42 6.21 -8.58 -5.81
C TRP A 42 6.02 -7.09 -6.00
N GLU A 43 5.23 -6.49 -5.12
CA GLU A 43 4.97 -5.06 -5.05
C GLU A 43 5.20 -4.59 -3.61
N TYR A 44 5.82 -3.44 -3.45
CA TYR A 44 6.05 -2.86 -2.14
C TYR A 44 6.15 -1.34 -2.27
N GLY A 45 5.88 -0.65 -1.17
CA GLY A 45 5.93 0.79 -1.16
C GLY A 45 5.30 1.37 0.09
N ILE A 46 4.98 2.65 -0.01
CA ILE A 46 4.44 3.46 1.07
C ILE A 46 3.05 3.94 0.67
N HIS A 47 2.05 3.68 1.50
CA HIS A 47 0.77 4.36 1.42
C HIS A 47 0.77 5.60 2.30
N TYR A 48 0.27 6.71 1.74
CA TYR A 48 0.02 7.94 2.45
C TYR A 48 -1.47 8.06 2.74
N SER A 49 -1.84 8.43 3.97
CA SER A 49 -3.23 8.61 4.31
C SER A 49 -3.73 9.95 3.80
N LEU A 50 -4.81 9.95 3.01
CA LEU A 50 -5.50 11.17 2.55
C LEU A 50 -6.01 12.06 3.69
N LEU A 51 -6.26 11.48 4.88
CA LEU A 51 -6.75 12.20 6.06
C LEU A 51 -5.64 12.47 7.09
N ARG A 52 -4.46 11.87 6.92
CA ARG A 52 -3.35 11.95 7.87
C ARG A 52 -2.03 11.98 7.11
N PHE A 53 -1.76 13.13 6.48
CA PHE A 53 -0.56 13.37 5.66
C PHE A 53 0.77 13.19 6.40
N ASP A 54 0.73 13.21 7.73
CA ASP A 54 1.89 12.98 8.58
C ASP A 54 2.10 11.51 8.98
N LYS A 55 1.22 10.63 8.49
CA LYS A 55 1.32 9.19 8.69
C LYS A 55 1.51 8.46 7.37
N GLU A 56 2.41 7.49 7.41
CA GLU A 56 2.64 6.60 6.29
C GLU A 56 2.60 5.14 6.76
N GLU A 57 2.23 4.27 5.85
CA GLU A 57 2.13 2.82 6.03
C GLU A 57 3.07 2.15 5.02
N GLN A 58 3.91 1.22 5.48
CA GLN A 58 4.69 0.37 4.56
C GLN A 58 3.86 -0.85 4.19
N TYR A 59 3.81 -1.15 2.89
CA TYR A 59 3.21 -2.37 2.39
C TYR A 59 4.23 -3.24 1.63
N SER A 60 3.97 -4.54 1.64
CA SER A 60 4.65 -5.55 0.83
C SER A 60 3.65 -6.63 0.43
N TYR A 61 3.41 -6.77 -0.86
CA TYR A 61 2.49 -7.72 -1.46
C TYR A 61 3.27 -8.69 -2.32
N PHE A 62 3.20 -9.97 -2.00
CA PHE A 62 3.87 -11.01 -2.78
C PHE A 62 2.86 -12.05 -3.24
N TYR A 63 2.89 -12.38 -4.53
CA TYR A 63 2.10 -13.44 -5.16
C TYR A 63 3.04 -14.43 -5.81
N CYS A 64 2.82 -15.72 -5.53
CA CYS A 64 3.43 -16.82 -6.26
C CYS A 64 2.34 -17.84 -6.61
N LYS A 65 2.25 -18.23 -7.88
CA LYS A 65 1.26 -19.24 -8.34
C LYS A 65 1.60 -20.65 -7.86
N ASP A 66 2.88 -20.94 -7.70
CA ASP A 66 3.37 -22.32 -7.65
C ASP A 66 3.81 -22.77 -6.24
N LYS A 67 4.20 -21.83 -5.36
CA LYS A 67 4.67 -22.10 -4.00
C LYS A 67 3.95 -21.28 -2.95
N LYS A 68 3.92 -21.83 -1.73
CA LYS A 68 3.60 -21.07 -0.52
C LYS A 68 4.67 -20.01 -0.32
N HIS A 69 4.27 -18.85 0.19
CA HIS A 69 5.15 -17.71 0.23
C HIS A 69 4.78 -16.72 1.32
N THR A 70 5.72 -15.85 1.65
CA THR A 70 5.57 -14.84 2.69
C THR A 70 5.98 -13.48 2.18
N ALA A 71 5.22 -12.45 2.55
CA ALA A 71 5.57 -11.05 2.43
C ALA A 71 5.82 -10.45 3.81
N THR A 72 6.80 -9.56 3.91
CA THR A 72 7.13 -8.83 5.15
C THR A 72 7.29 -7.35 4.85
N ALA A 73 6.64 -6.50 5.64
CA ALA A 73 6.79 -5.05 5.62
C ALA A 73 7.30 -4.56 6.97
N ILE A 74 8.27 -3.65 6.98
CA ILE A 74 8.90 -3.12 8.20
C ILE A 74 9.06 -1.60 8.08
N GLN A 75 8.61 -0.87 9.11
CA GLN A 75 8.95 0.53 9.35
C GLN A 75 9.80 0.63 10.61
N LYS A 76 10.86 1.42 10.56
CA LYS A 76 11.78 1.60 11.69
C LYS A 76 12.18 3.06 11.86
N SER A 77 12.30 3.45 13.12
CA SER A 77 12.90 4.70 13.60
C SER A 77 13.98 4.37 14.63
N SER A 78 14.61 5.40 15.20
CA SER A 78 15.56 5.23 16.31
C SER A 78 14.96 4.55 17.55
N SER A 79 13.65 4.68 17.76
CA SER A 79 12.96 4.24 18.98
C SER A 79 11.86 3.21 18.77
N LYS A 80 11.41 3.01 17.51
CA LYS A 80 10.26 2.15 17.21
C LYS A 80 10.52 1.29 15.98
N LYS A 81 9.96 0.08 16.00
CA LYS A 81 9.92 -0.84 14.87
C LYS A 81 8.52 -1.42 14.74
N TYR A 82 7.90 -1.24 13.60
CA TYR A 82 6.63 -1.85 13.23
C TYR A 82 6.89 -2.87 12.13
N MET A 83 6.37 -4.08 12.29
CA MET A 83 6.60 -5.18 11.37
C MET A 83 5.30 -5.93 11.15
N SER A 84 5.03 -6.25 9.89
CA SER A 84 3.93 -7.09 9.47
C SER A 84 4.48 -8.20 8.60
N LYS A 85 4.12 -9.45 8.92
CA LYS A 85 4.52 -10.64 8.17
C LYS A 85 3.28 -11.44 7.87
N LYS A 86 3.04 -11.71 6.59
CA LYS A 86 1.89 -12.49 6.13
C LYS A 86 2.33 -13.59 5.20
N THR A 87 1.80 -14.78 5.44
CA THR A 87 2.03 -15.96 4.61
C THR A 87 0.76 -16.26 3.85
N ALA A 88 0.90 -16.62 2.58
CA ALA A 88 -0.20 -17.06 1.74
C ALA A 88 0.16 -18.38 1.06
N ASP A 89 -0.85 -19.21 0.83
CA ASP A 89 -0.69 -20.40 0.03
C ASP A 89 -0.48 -20.05 -1.45
N LYS A 90 -0.04 -21.04 -2.24
CA LYS A 90 0.15 -20.89 -3.68
C LYS A 90 -1.12 -20.34 -4.36
N GLY A 91 -0.93 -19.44 -5.34
CA GLY A 91 -2.01 -18.81 -6.09
C GLY A 91 -2.78 -17.73 -5.33
N LYS A 92 -2.39 -17.38 -4.10
CA LYS A 92 -2.92 -16.23 -3.34
C LYS A 92 -1.83 -15.16 -3.19
N THR A 93 -2.22 -13.97 -2.76
CA THR A 93 -1.27 -12.88 -2.46
C THR A 93 -1.09 -12.76 -0.95
N ALA A 94 0.14 -12.87 -0.47
CA ALA A 94 0.53 -12.48 0.87
C ALA A 94 0.58 -10.95 0.98
N LYS A 95 -0.27 -10.35 1.83
CA LYS A 95 -0.38 -8.90 1.98
C LYS A 95 0.08 -8.40 3.35
N ALA A 96 1.30 -7.91 3.46
CA ALA A 96 1.84 -7.37 4.71
C ALA A 96 1.77 -5.84 4.73
N GLU A 97 1.14 -5.28 5.75
CA GLU A 97 0.99 -3.84 5.98
C GLU A 97 1.31 -3.52 7.43
N THR A 98 2.13 -2.49 7.68
CA THR A 98 2.54 -2.09 9.04
C THR A 98 1.50 -1.26 9.78
N GLY A 99 0.50 -0.73 9.07
CA GLY A 99 -0.41 0.31 9.55
C GLY A 99 0.20 1.71 9.47
N TYR A 100 -0.63 2.73 9.67
CA TYR A 100 -0.25 4.14 9.58
C TYR A 100 0.42 4.66 10.86
N HIS A 101 1.73 4.95 10.78
CA HIS A 101 2.54 5.47 11.89
C HIS A 101 3.19 6.81 11.54
N LYS A 102 3.80 7.50 12.51
CA LYS A 102 4.58 8.74 12.30
C LYS A 102 6.04 8.52 12.68
N ASN A 103 6.92 9.41 12.19
CA ASN A 103 8.31 9.57 12.65
C ASN A 103 9.18 8.30 12.48
N PHE A 104 9.20 7.73 11.28
CA PHE A 104 10.16 6.68 10.90
C PHE A 104 11.11 7.17 9.82
N THR A 105 12.26 6.49 9.76
CA THR A 105 13.41 6.87 8.93
C THR A 105 13.85 5.74 8.00
N GLU A 106 13.31 4.54 8.19
CA GLU A 106 13.65 3.35 7.42
C GLU A 106 12.39 2.57 7.06
N TRP A 107 12.31 2.14 5.80
CA TRP A 107 11.23 1.30 5.26
C TRP A 107 11.90 0.12 4.55
N ASN A 108 11.50 -1.10 4.92
CA ASN A 108 12.05 -2.31 4.33
C ASN A 108 10.92 -3.28 3.98
N SER A 109 11.04 -3.92 2.83
CA SER A 109 10.12 -4.97 2.39
C SER A 109 10.92 -6.19 1.95
N TYR A 110 10.40 -7.37 2.27
CA TYR A 110 11.00 -8.66 1.94
C TYR A 110 9.94 -9.65 1.47
N TYR A 111 10.36 -10.61 0.65
CA TYR A 111 9.56 -11.77 0.30
C TYR A 111 10.39 -13.06 0.39
N ASN A 112 9.71 -14.18 0.64
CA ASN A 112 10.32 -15.50 0.48
C ASN A 112 9.32 -16.52 -0.06
N HIS A 113 9.84 -17.59 -0.64
CA HIS A 113 9.13 -18.85 -0.75
C HIS A 113 9.32 -19.67 0.52
N VAL A 114 8.26 -20.38 0.93
CA VAL A 114 8.23 -21.29 2.08
C VAL A 114 8.25 -22.72 1.61
#